data_AF-A0A7X6DQ17-F1
#
_entry.id   AF-A0A7X6DQ17-F1
#
_cell.length_a   1.000
_cell.length_b   1.000
_cell.length_c   1.000
_cell.angle_alpha   90.00
_cell.angle_beta   90.00
_cell.angle_gamma   90.00
#
_symmetry.space_group_name_H-M   'P 1'
#
loop_
_entity.id
_entity.type
_entity.pdbx_description
1 polymer ?
#
loop_
_entity_poly.entity_id
_entity_poly.type
_entity_poly.pdbx_seq_one_letter_code
_entity_poly.pdbx_strand_id
1 'polypeptide(L)'
;MGNWKKLDFALSEILADTKLDQLVGNIVNALDTYRAVLPWRGLGATGFEAATSANLTHTISGGIALVNGFYIEKGDQGHTYTANRDTYVDLGIDANEDGILVFNEVPNNDPEPGWTGLRLLKVVTNSTAITSVKSLIKRELILREALWATGQLDYLILSNSTAETLLFQKSIPMESFNTIAGGANPARKMVIRVFGRYFNNSGGNSNFTLRLKYGATTIGQLVWTAASHASGNVHILSAEFNILLGDNCYSKLDVSPLISDADPSSATGAGTQVWGKYDNMGEDWVASTLDLSLTAQHSVANANIQFEFKHVSVELV
;
A
#
# COMPACT_ATOMS: atom_id res chain seq x y z
N MET A 1 19.83 -51.69 -17.02
CA MET A 1 18.64 -50.95 -17.51
C MET A 1 17.35 -51.32 -16.73
N GLY A 2 17.42 -51.54 -15.40
CA GLY A 2 16.31 -52.13 -14.63
C GLY A 2 15.76 -51.34 -13.43
N ASN A 3 16.40 -50.25 -13.00
CA ASN A 3 16.02 -49.53 -11.76
C ASN A 3 15.44 -48.13 -11.98
N TRP A 4 15.48 -47.58 -13.20
CA TRP A 4 14.91 -46.25 -13.49
C TRP A 4 13.39 -46.28 -13.70
N LYS A 5 12.83 -47.40 -14.21
CA LYS A 5 11.37 -47.54 -14.39
C LYS A 5 10.56 -47.65 -13.09
N LYS A 6 11.19 -47.97 -11.95
CA LYS A 6 10.51 -48.02 -10.64
C LYS A 6 10.39 -46.64 -9.99
N LEU A 7 11.24 -45.68 -10.36
CA LEU A 7 11.18 -44.32 -9.84
C LEU A 7 10.09 -43.50 -10.54
N ASP A 8 9.92 -43.67 -11.85
CA ASP A 8 8.85 -43.03 -12.62
C ASP A 8 7.44 -43.51 -12.20
N PHE A 9 7.31 -44.79 -11.84
CA PHE A 9 6.02 -45.33 -11.39
C PHE A 9 5.61 -44.77 -10.02
N ALA A 10 6.56 -44.66 -9.08
CA ALA A 10 6.32 -44.09 -7.74
C ALA A 10 5.98 -42.59 -7.78
N LEU A 11 6.59 -41.81 -8.69
CA LEU A 11 6.23 -40.41 -8.87
C LEU A 11 4.84 -40.24 -9.49
N SER A 12 4.43 -41.14 -10.40
CA SER A 12 3.10 -41.10 -10.99
C SER A 12 1.97 -41.45 -10.00
N GLU A 13 2.22 -42.35 -9.03
CA GLU A 13 1.27 -42.66 -7.95
C GLU A 13 1.18 -41.55 -6.90
N ILE A 14 2.28 -40.82 -6.63
CA ILE A 14 2.27 -39.65 -5.72
C ILE A 14 1.55 -38.45 -6.37
N LEU A 15 1.66 -38.28 -7.69
CA LEU A 15 0.93 -37.25 -8.44
C LEU A 15 -0.54 -37.61 -8.71
N ALA A 16 -0.92 -38.88 -8.59
CA ALA A 16 -2.31 -39.34 -8.69
C ALA A 16 -3.03 -39.38 -7.32
N ASP A 17 -2.34 -39.03 -6.23
CA ASP A 17 -2.91 -39.09 -4.89
C ASP A 17 -3.84 -37.89 -4.67
N THR A 18 -5.14 -38.13 -4.85
CA THR A 18 -6.27 -37.25 -4.47
C THR A 18 -6.13 -36.57 -3.09
N LYS A 19 -5.24 -37.07 -2.23
CA LYS A 19 -4.87 -36.44 -0.96
C LYS A 19 -4.10 -35.12 -1.10
N LEU A 20 -3.31 -34.91 -2.15
CA LEU A 20 -2.61 -33.63 -2.37
C LEU A 20 -3.62 -32.54 -2.76
N ASP A 21 -4.53 -32.85 -3.69
CA ASP A 21 -5.60 -31.94 -4.08
C ASP A 21 -6.58 -31.66 -2.92
N GLN A 22 -6.88 -32.67 -2.10
CA GLN A 22 -7.64 -32.47 -0.87
C GLN A 22 -6.88 -31.63 0.16
N LEU A 23 -5.56 -31.80 0.30
CA LEU A 23 -4.75 -31.00 1.21
C LEU A 23 -4.68 -29.54 0.75
N VAL A 24 -4.45 -29.30 -0.55
CA VAL A 24 -4.46 -27.97 -1.15
C VAL A 24 -5.86 -27.35 -1.02
N GLY A 25 -6.92 -28.10 -1.31
CA GLY A 25 -8.30 -27.65 -1.14
C GLY A 25 -8.64 -27.32 0.33
N ASN A 26 -8.14 -28.10 1.29
CA ASN A 26 -8.31 -27.82 2.71
C ASN A 26 -7.51 -26.61 3.18
N ILE A 27 -6.29 -26.39 2.65
CA ILE A 27 -5.48 -25.20 2.92
C ILE A 27 -6.14 -23.95 2.32
N VAL A 28 -6.61 -24.03 1.07
CA VAL A 28 -7.31 -22.93 0.40
C VAL A 28 -8.62 -22.61 1.12
N ASN A 29 -9.43 -23.61 1.47
CA ASN A 29 -10.66 -23.39 2.25
C ASN A 29 -10.35 -22.86 3.66
N ALA A 30 -9.29 -23.34 4.31
CA ALA A 30 -8.87 -22.81 5.61
C ALA A 30 -8.41 -21.35 5.48
N LEU A 31 -7.69 -20.99 4.42
CA LEU A 31 -7.26 -19.63 4.11
C LEU A 31 -8.43 -18.72 3.71
N ASP A 32 -9.40 -19.19 2.94
CA ASP A 32 -10.60 -18.45 2.57
C ASP A 32 -11.53 -18.28 3.75
N THR A 33 -11.64 -19.30 4.62
CA THR A 33 -12.31 -19.17 5.91
C THR A 33 -11.55 -18.19 6.80
N TYR A 34 -10.21 -18.20 6.82
CA TYR A 34 -9.41 -17.23 7.57
C TYR A 34 -9.55 -15.81 7.00
N ARG A 35 -9.64 -15.64 5.67
CA ARG A 35 -9.84 -14.36 4.98
C ARG A 35 -11.27 -13.82 5.13
N ALA A 36 -12.26 -14.71 5.22
CA ALA A 36 -13.65 -14.35 5.47
C ALA A 36 -13.92 -14.05 6.96
N VAL A 37 -13.16 -14.67 7.87
CA VAL A 37 -13.27 -14.48 9.33
C VAL A 37 -12.34 -13.37 9.85
N LEU A 38 -11.27 -13.06 9.12
CA LEU A 38 -10.49 -11.82 9.28
C LEU A 38 -10.89 -10.85 8.17
N PRO A 39 -12.02 -10.11 8.29
CA PRO A 39 -12.12 -8.87 7.54
C PRO A 39 -10.85 -8.10 7.85
N TRP A 40 -10.22 -7.51 6.83
CA TRP A 40 -9.02 -6.66 6.89
C TRP A 40 -9.25 -5.43 7.80
N ARG A 41 -9.55 -5.66 9.07
CA ARG A 41 -9.73 -4.73 10.16
C ARG A 41 -8.41 -4.62 10.91
N GLY A 42 -7.32 -4.50 10.16
CA GLY A 42 -6.06 -4.04 10.72
C GLY A 42 -6.33 -2.65 11.27
N LEU A 43 -6.56 -2.57 12.57
CA LEU A 43 -6.67 -1.32 13.31
C LEU A 43 -5.26 -1.04 13.84
N GLY A 44 -4.61 -0.03 13.30
CA GLY A 44 -3.29 0.34 13.74
C GLY A 44 -3.01 1.81 13.49
N ALA A 45 -2.19 2.40 14.34
CA ALA A 45 -1.75 3.77 14.18
C ALA A 45 -0.29 3.96 14.60
N THR A 46 0.32 5.01 14.08
CA THR A 46 1.65 5.49 14.46
C THR A 46 1.60 7.02 14.56
N GLY A 47 2.46 7.61 15.41
CA GLY A 47 2.30 8.99 15.84
C GLY A 47 1.20 9.11 16.91
N PHE A 48 0.46 10.22 16.90
CA PHE A 48 -0.56 10.53 17.93
C PHE A 48 0.00 10.49 19.35
N GLU A 49 1.21 11.01 19.54
CA GLU A 49 1.85 11.02 20.84
C GLU A 49 1.33 12.20 21.67
N ALA A 50 1.12 11.92 22.96
CA ALA A 50 0.89 12.96 23.96
C ALA A 50 1.82 12.78 25.17
N ALA A 51 2.17 13.90 25.79
CA ALA A 51 3.07 13.97 26.93
C ALA A 51 2.32 14.46 28.17
N THR A 52 2.90 14.19 29.35
CA THR A 52 2.48 14.84 30.58
C THR A 52 2.78 16.34 30.52
N SER A 53 2.01 17.13 31.26
CA SER A 53 2.09 18.59 31.22
C SER A 53 1.71 19.15 32.58
N ALA A 54 2.37 20.23 33.00
CA ALA A 54 2.02 20.97 34.21
C ALA A 54 0.69 21.73 34.09
N ASN A 55 0.16 21.83 32.86
CA ASN A 55 -1.12 22.46 32.55
C ASN A 55 -2.09 21.43 31.95
N LEU A 56 -3.38 21.77 31.92
CA LEU A 56 -4.42 20.97 31.27
C LEU A 56 -4.48 21.14 29.75
N THR A 57 -3.43 21.68 29.12
CA THR A 57 -3.35 21.86 27.67
C THR A 57 -2.21 21.02 27.09
N HIS A 58 -2.47 20.42 25.93
CA HIS A 58 -1.49 19.62 25.20
C HIS A 58 -1.78 19.62 23.69
N THR A 59 -0.75 19.44 22.87
CA THR A 59 -0.87 19.24 21.42
C THR A 59 -0.57 17.78 21.10
N ILE A 60 -1.58 17.02 20.69
CA ILE A 60 -1.37 15.66 20.18
C ILE A 60 -0.63 15.78 18.86
N SER A 61 0.51 15.10 18.74
CA SER A 61 1.28 15.10 17.50
C SER A 61 0.51 14.44 16.36
N GLY A 62 0.79 14.87 15.14
CA GLY A 62 0.27 14.27 13.93
C GLY A 62 0.61 12.78 13.85
N GLY A 63 -0.19 12.05 13.09
CA GLY A 63 -0.09 10.61 13.01
C GLY A 63 -0.82 10.04 11.82
N ILE A 64 -0.62 8.74 11.65
CA ILE A 64 -1.16 7.95 10.56
C ILE A 64 -1.90 6.76 11.18
N ALA A 65 -3.13 6.54 10.76
CA ALA A 65 -3.91 5.38 11.12
C ALA A 65 -4.34 4.59 9.88
N LEU A 66 -4.37 3.27 10.01
CA LEU A 66 -5.02 2.36 9.09
C LEU A 66 -6.27 1.80 9.80
N VAL A 67 -7.44 2.04 9.23
CA VAL A 67 -8.72 1.58 9.77
C VAL A 67 -9.51 0.93 8.66
N ASN A 68 -9.82 -0.36 8.80
CA ASN A 68 -10.60 -1.13 7.81
C ASN A 68 -10.05 -1.00 6.37
N GLY A 69 -8.72 -0.88 6.22
CA GLY A 69 -8.05 -0.68 4.93
C GLY A 69 -7.95 0.77 4.44
N PHE A 70 -8.55 1.73 5.15
CA PHE A 70 -8.45 3.16 4.83
C PHE A 70 -7.31 3.83 5.58
N TYR A 71 -6.59 4.68 4.87
CA TYR A 71 -5.49 5.48 5.41
C TYR A 71 -6.00 6.84 5.88
N ILE A 72 -5.71 7.20 7.12
CA ILE A 72 -6.08 8.47 7.72
C ILE A 72 -4.81 9.15 8.23
N GLU A 73 -4.45 10.29 7.65
CA GLU A 73 -3.36 11.14 8.13
C GLU A 73 -3.94 12.37 8.82
N LYS A 74 -3.36 12.71 9.98
CA LYS A 74 -3.70 13.91 10.73
C LYS A 74 -2.45 14.68 11.11
N GLY A 75 -2.55 16.00 11.03
CA GLY A 75 -1.58 16.91 11.61
C GLY A 75 -1.77 17.06 13.11
N ASP A 76 -0.93 17.91 13.71
CA ASP A 76 -0.97 18.22 15.13
C ASP A 76 -2.33 18.82 15.55
N GLN A 77 -2.86 18.41 16.69
CA GLN A 77 -4.13 18.92 17.23
C GLN A 77 -4.00 19.31 18.70
N GLY A 78 -4.23 20.60 18.99
CA GLY A 78 -4.33 21.12 20.35
C GLY A 78 -5.62 20.71 21.05
N HIS A 79 -5.55 20.40 22.34
CA HIS A 79 -6.70 20.11 23.18
C HIS A 79 -6.50 20.63 24.61
N THR A 80 -7.60 21.04 25.25
CA THR A 80 -7.68 21.44 26.66
C THR A 80 -8.50 20.41 27.41
N TYR A 81 -7.86 19.66 28.30
CA TYR A 81 -8.48 18.58 29.08
C TYR A 81 -9.23 19.12 30.29
N THR A 82 -10.31 18.44 30.67
CA THR A 82 -11.00 18.74 31.93
C THR A 82 -10.20 18.22 33.12
N ALA A 83 -10.20 18.96 34.23
CA ALA A 83 -9.57 18.55 35.48
C ALA A 83 -10.24 17.30 36.09
N ASN A 84 -9.43 16.44 36.71
CA ASN A 84 -9.86 15.21 37.38
C ASN A 84 -10.65 14.24 36.47
N ARG A 85 -10.22 14.11 35.21
CA ARG A 85 -10.81 13.20 34.21
C ARG A 85 -9.80 12.23 33.64
N ASP A 86 -10.32 11.05 33.30
CA ASP A 86 -9.74 10.16 32.32
C ASP A 86 -10.33 10.55 30.96
N THR A 87 -9.50 11.04 30.04
CA THR A 87 -9.89 11.40 28.67
C THR A 87 -9.34 10.36 27.70
N TYR A 88 -10.25 9.71 26.98
CA TYR A 88 -9.93 8.76 25.92
C TYR A 88 -9.94 9.49 24.58
N VAL A 89 -8.81 9.41 23.86
CA VAL A 89 -8.66 10.02 22.54
C VAL A 89 -8.92 8.94 21.50
N ASP A 90 -9.94 9.17 20.71
CA ASP A 90 -10.47 8.24 19.75
C ASP A 90 -10.39 8.83 18.34
N LEU A 91 -10.07 8.00 17.34
CA LEU A 91 -10.17 8.38 15.94
C LEU A 91 -11.57 8.01 15.45
N GLY A 92 -12.33 9.00 15.01
CA GLY A 92 -13.62 8.81 14.33
C GLY A 92 -13.43 8.06 13.02
N ILE A 93 -14.27 7.05 12.79
CA ILE A 93 -14.21 6.15 11.63
C ILE A 93 -15.58 5.96 10.96
N ASP A 94 -16.56 6.75 11.38
CA ASP A 94 -17.87 6.76 10.76
C ASP A 94 -17.96 7.87 9.71
N ALA A 95 -18.95 7.78 8.84
CA ALA A 95 -19.12 8.69 7.71
C ALA A 95 -19.25 10.19 8.08
N ASN A 96 -19.44 10.50 9.37
CA ASN A 96 -19.59 11.87 9.86
C ASN A 96 -18.36 12.36 10.63
N GLU A 97 -17.51 11.45 11.12
CA GLU A 97 -16.36 11.73 11.95
C GLU A 97 -15.03 11.27 11.31
N ASP A 98 -15.02 10.93 10.03
CA ASP A 98 -13.87 10.35 9.33
C ASP A 98 -12.56 11.12 9.59
N GLY A 99 -11.76 10.51 10.45
CA GLY A 99 -10.46 10.97 10.92
C GLY A 99 -10.49 11.99 12.05
N ILE A 100 -11.61 12.60 12.44
CA ILE A 100 -11.63 13.58 13.52
C ILE A 100 -11.22 12.91 14.85
N LEU A 101 -10.37 13.58 15.64
CA LEU A 101 -10.10 13.14 17.01
C LEU A 101 -11.27 13.48 17.91
N VAL A 102 -11.87 12.47 18.52
CA VAL A 102 -12.96 12.54 19.49
C VAL A 102 -12.39 12.35 20.89
N PHE A 103 -12.85 13.16 21.85
CA PHE A 103 -12.35 13.18 23.21
C PHE A 103 -13.47 12.78 24.16
N ASN A 104 -13.44 11.55 24.65
CA ASN A 104 -14.43 11.00 25.56
C ASN A 104 -13.91 11.08 27.00
N GLU A 105 -14.57 11.87 27.85
CA GLU A 105 -14.13 12.10 29.24
C GLU A 105 -15.01 11.37 30.24
N VAL A 106 -14.38 10.73 31.22
CA VAL A 106 -15.07 10.13 32.39
C VAL A 106 -14.36 10.58 33.68
N PRO A 107 -15.04 10.61 34.84
CA PRO A 107 -14.35 10.79 36.13
C PRO A 107 -13.18 9.82 36.29
N ASN A 108 -12.11 10.24 36.96
CA ASN A 108 -10.97 9.36 37.23
C ASN A 108 -11.42 8.05 37.90
N ASN A 109 -10.98 6.92 37.36
CA ASN A 109 -11.30 5.55 37.79
C ASN A 109 -12.70 5.03 37.42
N ASP A 110 -13.52 5.81 36.70
CA ASP A 110 -14.75 5.28 36.13
C ASP A 110 -14.44 4.30 34.98
N PRO A 111 -15.37 3.38 34.65
CA PRO A 111 -15.22 2.50 33.50
C PRO A 111 -14.96 3.27 32.21
N GLU A 112 -14.09 2.70 31.38
CA GLU A 112 -13.81 3.19 30.04
C GLU A 112 -15.11 3.27 29.19
N PRO A 113 -15.37 4.38 28.49
CA PRO A 113 -16.57 4.52 27.67
C PRO A 113 -16.52 3.58 26.47
N GLY A 114 -17.66 3.00 26.10
CA GLY A 114 -17.77 2.16 24.91
C GLY A 114 -17.41 2.94 23.64
N TRP A 115 -16.63 2.33 22.76
CA TRP A 115 -16.22 2.92 21.49
C TRP A 115 -16.12 1.87 20.39
N THR A 116 -16.50 2.24 19.17
CA THR A 116 -16.53 1.35 18.00
C THR A 116 -15.39 1.60 17.01
N GLY A 117 -14.60 2.67 17.21
CA GLY A 117 -13.47 3.04 16.36
C GLY A 117 -12.09 2.69 16.93
N LEU A 118 -11.06 3.42 16.47
CA LEU A 118 -9.69 3.23 16.92
C LEU A 118 -9.39 4.14 18.13
N ARG A 119 -9.16 3.53 19.29
CA ARG A 119 -8.75 4.25 20.51
C ARG A 119 -7.24 4.43 20.55
N LEU A 120 -6.79 5.67 20.57
CA LEU A 120 -5.38 6.03 20.44
C LEU A 120 -4.69 6.16 21.80
N LEU A 121 -5.28 6.92 22.72
CA LEU A 121 -4.64 7.35 23.96
C LEU A 121 -5.64 7.35 25.13
N LYS A 122 -5.12 7.14 26.34
CA LYS A 122 -5.77 7.56 27.59
C LYS A 122 -4.91 8.63 28.25
N VAL A 123 -5.52 9.77 28.55
CA VAL A 123 -4.92 10.90 29.25
C VAL A 123 -5.57 11.02 30.61
N VAL A 124 -4.79 11.08 31.67
CA VAL A 124 -5.27 11.21 33.05
C VAL A 124 -4.89 12.59 33.57
N THR A 125 -5.85 13.32 34.12
CA THR A 125 -5.62 14.64 34.70
C THR A 125 -5.87 14.65 36.20
N ASN A 126 -5.20 15.57 36.90
CA ASN A 126 -5.55 15.99 38.25
C ASN A 126 -6.24 17.37 38.20
N SER A 127 -6.20 18.13 39.30
CA SER A 127 -6.81 19.47 39.37
C SER A 127 -6.20 20.51 38.43
N THR A 128 -4.95 20.34 37.99
CA THR A 128 -4.18 21.38 37.27
C THR A 128 -3.29 20.87 36.14
N ALA A 129 -3.02 19.57 36.09
CA ALA A 129 -1.98 18.98 35.26
C ALA A 129 -2.43 17.66 34.62
N ILE A 130 -1.79 17.31 33.50
CA ILE A 130 -1.84 15.98 32.90
C ILE A 130 -0.80 15.12 33.61
N THR A 131 -1.25 14.15 34.40
CA THR A 131 -0.38 13.34 35.27
C THR A 131 0.10 12.05 34.61
N SER A 132 -0.66 11.53 33.64
CA SER A 132 -0.29 10.33 32.91
C SER A 132 -0.87 10.36 31.49
N VAL A 133 -0.09 9.87 30.53
CA VAL A 133 -0.55 9.55 29.19
C VAL A 133 -0.17 8.11 28.89
N LYS A 134 -1.15 7.31 28.49
CA LYS A 134 -0.96 5.92 28.10
C LYS A 134 -1.38 5.75 26.65
N SER A 135 -0.47 5.29 25.79
CA SER A 135 -0.84 4.83 24.46
C SER A 135 -1.70 3.57 24.57
N LEU A 136 -2.87 3.61 23.95
CA LEU A 136 -3.81 2.49 23.85
C LEU A 136 -3.82 1.87 22.45
N ILE A 137 -3.06 2.45 21.51
CA ILE A 137 -2.75 1.81 20.24
C ILE A 137 -2.09 0.47 20.58
N LYS A 138 -2.80 -0.63 20.31
CA LYS A 138 -2.12 -1.92 20.21
C LYS A 138 -1.12 -1.75 19.08
N ARG A 139 0.17 -1.76 19.40
CA ARG A 139 1.28 -1.80 18.42
C ARG A 139 1.30 -3.10 17.60
N GLU A 140 0.18 -3.82 17.55
CA GLU A 140 -0.11 -4.82 16.54
C GLU A 140 -0.40 -4.12 15.20
N LEU A 141 0.53 -3.29 14.73
CA LEU A 141 0.75 -3.15 13.30
C LEU A 141 1.40 -4.46 12.81
N ILE A 142 0.70 -5.59 13.02
CA ILE A 142 1.10 -6.91 12.51
C ILE A 142 1.14 -6.88 10.98
N LEU A 143 0.62 -5.85 10.32
CA LEU A 143 0.86 -5.64 8.90
C LEU A 143 2.34 -5.38 8.58
N ARG A 144 3.15 -4.75 9.45
CA ARG A 144 4.59 -4.57 9.12
C ARG A 144 5.34 -5.91 9.13
N GLU A 145 5.08 -6.77 10.11
CA GLU A 145 5.76 -8.07 10.22
C GLU A 145 5.10 -9.18 9.38
N ALA A 146 3.77 -9.16 9.19
CA ALA A 146 3.06 -10.08 8.31
C ALA A 146 3.21 -9.73 6.83
N LEU A 147 3.28 -8.44 6.42
CA LEU A 147 3.68 -8.09 5.05
C LEU A 147 5.19 -8.27 4.80
N TRP A 148 6.03 -8.20 5.84
CA TRP A 148 7.42 -8.68 5.73
C TRP A 148 7.47 -10.20 5.50
N ALA A 149 6.62 -10.97 6.19
CA ALA A 149 6.56 -12.42 6.02
C ALA A 149 5.93 -12.87 4.69
N THR A 150 5.09 -12.05 4.05
CA THR A 150 4.54 -12.33 2.71
C THR A 150 5.31 -11.68 1.56
N GLY A 151 6.40 -10.94 1.84
CA GLY A 151 7.26 -10.33 0.82
C GLY A 151 6.57 -9.24 -0.03
N GLN A 152 5.53 -8.57 0.50
CA GLN A 152 4.67 -7.69 -0.30
C GLN A 152 4.85 -6.18 -0.07
N LEU A 153 5.74 -5.77 0.84
CA LEU A 153 6.18 -4.38 0.96
C LEU A 153 7.68 -4.30 0.76
N ASP A 154 8.09 -4.25 -0.51
CA ASP A 154 9.45 -3.89 -0.88
C ASP A 154 9.65 -2.40 -0.62
N TYR A 155 10.18 -2.08 0.57
CA TYR A 155 10.71 -0.76 0.85
C TYR A 155 12.02 -0.60 0.07
N LEU A 156 11.92 -0.03 -1.14
CA LEU A 156 13.08 0.23 -1.98
C LEU A 156 13.31 1.72 -2.10
N ILE A 157 14.45 2.18 -1.60
CA ILE A 157 14.95 3.54 -1.83
C ILE A 157 15.80 3.51 -3.09
N LEU A 158 15.32 4.20 -4.11
CA LEU A 158 16.13 4.57 -5.26
C LEU A 158 16.90 5.83 -4.91
N SER A 159 18.22 5.72 -4.80
CA SER A 159 19.10 6.88 -4.62
C SER A 159 19.97 7.09 -5.86
N ASN A 160 19.91 8.31 -6.41
CA ASN A 160 20.96 8.91 -7.22
C ASN A 160 21.44 8.12 -8.46
N SER A 161 20.57 7.34 -9.10
CA SER A 161 20.92 6.56 -10.30
C SER A 161 20.29 7.13 -11.56
N THR A 162 21.12 7.40 -12.58
CA THR A 162 20.66 7.62 -13.96
C THR A 162 20.48 6.32 -14.73
N ALA A 163 20.87 5.18 -14.15
CA ALA A 163 20.54 3.89 -14.71
C ALA A 163 19.10 3.53 -14.33
N GLU A 164 18.40 2.92 -15.27
CA GLU A 164 17.11 2.34 -14.99
C GLU A 164 17.25 1.20 -13.97
N THR A 165 16.50 1.29 -12.89
CA THR A 165 16.59 0.37 -11.76
C THR A 165 15.27 -0.35 -11.59
N LEU A 166 15.33 -1.67 -11.39
CA LEU A 166 14.17 -2.49 -11.07
C LEU A 166 13.64 -2.12 -9.68
N LEU A 167 12.37 -1.73 -9.63
CA LEU A 167 11.68 -1.40 -8.39
C LEU A 167 10.83 -2.55 -7.86
N PHE A 168 10.15 -3.23 -8.76
CA PHE A 168 9.21 -4.29 -8.44
C PHE A 168 9.15 -5.23 -9.62
N GLN A 169 9.02 -6.52 -9.34
CA GLN A 169 8.77 -7.54 -10.36
C GLN A 169 7.72 -8.51 -9.84
N LYS A 170 6.74 -8.83 -10.69
CA LYS A 170 5.71 -9.82 -10.39
C LYS A 170 5.39 -10.63 -11.63
N SER A 171 5.52 -11.94 -11.47
CA SER A 171 5.02 -12.94 -12.40
C SER A 171 3.58 -13.29 -12.05
N ILE A 172 2.66 -13.14 -12.99
CA ILE A 172 1.25 -13.50 -12.82
C ILE A 172 0.97 -14.73 -13.70
N PRO A 173 0.61 -15.89 -13.12
CA PRO A 173 0.30 -17.07 -13.93
C PRO A 173 -0.83 -16.76 -14.93
N MET A 174 -0.66 -17.16 -16.18
CA MET A 174 -1.64 -16.86 -17.24
C MET A 174 -3.00 -17.52 -16.97
N GLU A 175 -3.05 -18.63 -16.23
CA GLU A 175 -4.33 -19.19 -15.78
C GLU A 175 -5.14 -18.25 -14.87
N SER A 176 -4.48 -17.27 -14.23
CA SER A 176 -5.15 -16.23 -13.44
C SER A 176 -6.03 -15.32 -14.30
N PHE A 177 -5.89 -15.37 -15.62
CA PHE A 177 -6.71 -14.62 -16.57
C PHE A 177 -7.75 -15.48 -17.29
N ASN A 178 -7.74 -16.81 -17.12
CA ASN A 178 -8.67 -17.68 -17.81
C ASN A 178 -10.13 -17.46 -17.37
N THR A 179 -11.06 -17.59 -18.32
CA THR A 179 -12.50 -17.51 -18.06
C THR A 179 -12.92 -18.44 -16.94
N ILE A 180 -13.78 -17.95 -16.04
CA ILE A 180 -14.61 -18.83 -15.22
C ILE A 180 -15.39 -19.72 -16.19
N ALA A 181 -15.32 -21.04 -16.02
CA ALA A 181 -15.96 -21.98 -16.94
C ALA A 181 -17.47 -21.67 -17.06
N GLY A 182 -17.94 -21.31 -18.26
CA GLY A 182 -19.38 -21.35 -18.57
C GLY A 182 -20.05 -20.15 -19.25
N GLY A 183 -19.38 -19.04 -19.59
CA GLY A 183 -20.06 -17.98 -20.35
C GLY A 183 -19.30 -16.66 -20.37
N ALA A 184 -19.52 -15.88 -21.44
CA ALA A 184 -19.03 -14.52 -21.72
C ALA A 184 -17.84 -14.06 -20.88
N ASN A 185 -16.67 -14.04 -21.51
CA ASN A 185 -15.42 -13.65 -20.87
C ASN A 185 -15.53 -12.28 -20.20
N PRO A 186 -15.65 -12.19 -18.86
CA PRO A 186 -15.68 -10.90 -18.21
C PRO A 186 -14.31 -10.30 -18.45
N ALA A 187 -14.26 -9.10 -19.05
CA ALA A 187 -13.02 -8.36 -19.20
C ALA A 187 -12.37 -8.24 -17.81
N ARG A 188 -11.32 -9.02 -17.57
CA ARG A 188 -10.57 -8.95 -16.32
C ARG A 188 -9.72 -7.69 -16.39
N LYS A 189 -9.76 -6.89 -15.34
CA LYS A 189 -8.93 -5.71 -15.22
C LYS A 189 -7.77 -6.02 -14.31
N MET A 190 -6.59 -5.60 -14.71
CA MET A 190 -5.45 -5.54 -13.81
C MET A 190 -5.25 -4.10 -13.39
N VAL A 191 -5.28 -3.84 -12.08
CA VAL A 191 -4.99 -2.51 -11.53
C VAL A 191 -3.65 -2.56 -10.82
N ILE A 192 -2.72 -1.72 -11.26
CA ILE A 192 -1.41 -1.54 -10.63
C ILE A 192 -1.41 -0.18 -9.95
N ARG A 193 -1.28 -0.16 -8.62
CA ARG A 193 -1.17 1.10 -7.86
C ARG A 193 0.20 1.20 -7.24
N VAL A 194 0.91 2.27 -7.56
CA VAL A 194 2.24 2.59 -7.05
C VAL A 194 2.16 3.83 -6.18
N PHE A 195 2.67 3.71 -4.97
CA PHE A 195 2.76 4.81 -4.02
C PHE A 195 4.21 5.09 -3.67
N GLY A 196 4.60 6.37 -3.77
CA GLY A 196 5.94 6.76 -3.37
C GLY A 196 6.09 8.23 -3.01
N ARG A 197 7.24 8.55 -2.42
CA ARG A 197 7.65 9.92 -2.13
C ARG A 197 8.90 10.26 -2.91
N TYR A 198 8.94 11.45 -3.49
CA TYR A 198 10.11 11.92 -4.20
C TYR A 198 10.73 13.13 -3.51
N PHE A 199 12.06 13.10 -3.44
CA PHE A 199 12.89 14.16 -2.91
C PHE A 199 13.90 14.53 -3.99
N ASN A 200 13.88 15.78 -4.44
CA ASN A 200 14.95 16.36 -5.24
C ASN A 200 15.54 17.55 -4.50
N ASN A 201 16.59 17.30 -3.73
CA ASN A 201 17.37 18.35 -3.10
C ASN A 201 18.62 18.68 -3.93
N SER A 202 18.52 18.52 -5.26
CA SER A 202 19.52 19.08 -6.17
C SER A 202 19.24 20.55 -6.44
N GLY A 203 20.30 21.31 -6.73
CA GLY A 203 20.20 22.71 -7.12
C GLY A 203 19.58 22.95 -8.50
N GLY A 204 18.99 21.93 -9.14
CA GLY A 204 18.39 22.01 -10.46
C GLY A 204 17.15 21.13 -10.61
N ASN A 205 16.46 21.29 -11.73
CA ASN A 205 15.32 20.43 -12.05
C ASN A 205 15.80 19.03 -12.45
N SER A 206 15.02 18.01 -12.10
CA SER A 206 15.29 16.63 -12.47
C SER A 206 14.03 15.95 -12.95
N ASN A 207 14.12 15.23 -14.06
CA ASN A 207 13.07 14.30 -14.46
C ASN A 207 13.22 12.98 -13.70
N PHE A 208 12.14 12.55 -13.07
CA PHE A 208 11.91 11.20 -12.61
C PHE A 208 11.07 10.45 -13.64
N THR A 209 11.54 9.29 -14.06
CA THR A 209 10.82 8.43 -14.98
C THR A 209 10.48 7.13 -14.29
N LEU A 210 9.20 6.79 -14.29
CA LEU A 210 8.66 5.52 -13.82
C LEU A 210 8.13 4.76 -15.03
N ARG A 211 8.60 3.53 -15.24
CA ARG A 211 8.19 2.68 -16.37
C ARG A 211 7.60 1.39 -15.88
N LEU A 212 6.43 1.07 -16.40
CA LEU A 212 5.88 -0.26 -16.33
C LEU A 212 6.30 -1.03 -17.58
N LYS A 213 6.83 -2.22 -17.37
CA LYS A 213 7.31 -3.10 -18.43
C LYS A 213 6.64 -4.45 -18.37
N TYR A 214 6.47 -5.03 -19.54
CA TYR A 214 6.20 -6.44 -19.76
C TYR A 214 7.45 -7.07 -20.37
N GLY A 215 8.12 -7.95 -19.63
CA GLY A 215 9.47 -8.39 -19.98
C GLY A 215 10.43 -7.20 -20.15
N ALA A 216 11.05 -7.08 -21.33
CA ALA A 216 11.93 -5.95 -21.68
C ALA A 216 11.17 -4.72 -22.21
N THR A 217 9.90 -4.88 -22.59
CA THR A 217 9.15 -3.86 -23.33
C THR A 217 8.45 -2.90 -22.38
N THR A 218 8.62 -1.59 -22.59
CA THR A 218 7.90 -0.57 -21.82
C THR A 218 6.48 -0.45 -22.35
N ILE A 219 5.51 -0.89 -21.55
CA ILE A 219 4.07 -0.79 -21.85
C ILE A 219 3.48 0.50 -21.29
N GLY A 220 4.23 1.22 -20.46
CA GLY A 220 3.83 2.54 -20.04
C GLY A 220 4.87 3.33 -19.26
N GLN A 221 4.83 4.65 -19.40
CA GLN A 221 5.82 5.54 -18.82
C GLN A 221 5.19 6.83 -18.27
N LEU A 222 5.51 7.12 -17.01
CA LEU A 222 5.29 8.42 -16.38
C LEU A 222 6.62 9.17 -16.31
N VAL A 223 6.67 10.38 -16.87
CA VAL A 223 7.80 11.29 -16.70
C VAL A 223 7.33 12.50 -15.91
N TRP A 224 8.02 12.79 -14.80
CA TRP A 224 7.72 13.93 -13.98
C TRP A 224 8.96 14.79 -13.78
N THR A 225 8.83 16.10 -14.01
CA THR A 225 9.88 17.07 -13.75
C THR A 225 9.70 17.63 -12.35
N ALA A 226 10.60 17.23 -11.44
CA ALA A 226 10.68 17.83 -10.12
C ALA A 226 11.53 19.09 -10.17
N ALA A 227 11.02 20.19 -9.62
CA ALA A 227 11.78 21.42 -9.42
C ALA A 227 12.98 21.18 -8.47
N SER A 228 13.97 22.06 -8.52
CA SER A 228 15.05 22.08 -7.53
C SER A 228 14.48 22.21 -6.11
N HIS A 229 15.07 21.49 -5.15
CA HIS A 229 14.67 21.50 -3.74
C HIS A 229 13.22 21.05 -3.46
N ALA A 230 12.58 20.33 -4.39
CA ALA A 230 11.27 19.72 -4.15
C ALA A 230 11.39 18.59 -3.11
N SER A 231 10.84 18.78 -1.91
CA SER A 231 10.89 17.79 -0.83
C SER A 231 9.50 17.30 -0.45
N GLY A 232 9.31 15.98 -0.40
CA GLY A 232 8.11 15.39 0.20
C GLY A 232 6.90 15.29 -0.72
N ASN A 233 7.09 15.44 -2.03
CA ASN A 233 6.01 15.21 -2.99
C ASN A 233 5.56 13.76 -2.93
N VAL A 234 4.28 13.55 -2.66
CA VAL A 234 3.64 12.23 -2.70
C VAL A 234 3.13 12.00 -4.11
N HIS A 235 3.47 10.85 -4.67
CA HIS A 235 3.04 10.46 -6.01
C HIS A 235 2.26 9.16 -5.94
N ILE A 236 1.13 9.17 -6.63
CA ILE A 236 0.32 7.98 -6.89
C ILE A 236 0.33 7.76 -8.40
N LEU A 237 0.85 6.61 -8.84
CA LEU A 237 0.63 6.10 -10.18
C LEU A 237 -0.40 4.97 -10.06
N SER A 238 -1.61 5.19 -10.56
CA SER A 238 -2.59 4.13 -10.78
C SER A 238 -2.60 3.80 -12.25
N ALA A 239 -2.53 2.52 -12.60
CA ALA A 239 -2.50 2.04 -13.96
C ALA A 239 -3.51 0.90 -14.11
N GLU A 240 -4.51 1.08 -14.97
CA GLU A 240 -5.51 0.07 -15.25
C GLU A 240 -5.26 -0.59 -16.61
N PHE A 241 -5.37 -1.92 -16.67
CA PHE A 241 -5.23 -2.70 -17.89
C PHE A 241 -6.48 -3.54 -18.07
N ASN A 242 -7.20 -3.32 -19.16
CA ASN A 242 -8.23 -4.27 -19.55
C ASN A 242 -7.55 -5.41 -20.31
N ILE A 243 -7.62 -6.61 -19.75
CA ILE A 243 -7.07 -7.81 -20.38
C ILE A 243 -8.24 -8.48 -21.09
N LEU A 244 -8.33 -8.22 -22.40
CA LEU A 244 -9.25 -8.91 -23.28
C LEU A 244 -8.53 -10.15 -23.83
N LEU A 245 -9.06 -11.34 -23.59
CA LEU A 245 -8.53 -12.56 -24.21
C LEU A 245 -8.96 -12.57 -25.69
N GLY A 246 -8.02 -12.38 -26.63
CA GLY A 246 -8.25 -12.38 -28.08
C GLY A 246 -7.29 -11.44 -28.85
N ASP A 247 -7.47 -11.35 -30.18
CA ASP A 247 -6.55 -10.65 -31.11
C ASP A 247 -6.40 -9.13 -30.90
N ASN A 248 -7.18 -8.52 -30.01
CA ASN A 248 -7.17 -7.09 -29.74
C ASN A 248 -7.28 -6.80 -28.23
N CYS A 249 -6.16 -6.90 -27.52
CA CYS A 249 -6.07 -6.49 -26.12
C CYS A 249 -5.99 -4.95 -26.03
N TYR A 250 -7.07 -4.28 -25.65
CA TYR A 250 -7.06 -2.82 -25.45
C TYR A 250 -6.70 -2.48 -23.99
N SER A 251 -5.46 -2.05 -23.72
CA SER A 251 -5.11 -1.43 -22.45
C SER A 251 -5.58 0.04 -22.46
N LYS A 252 -6.64 0.37 -21.71
CA LYS A 252 -6.93 1.76 -21.37
C LYS A 252 -6.19 2.08 -20.08
N LEU A 253 -4.97 2.59 -20.22
CA LEU A 253 -4.13 3.00 -19.13
C LEU A 253 -4.54 4.37 -18.62
N ASP A 254 -5.50 4.40 -17.68
CA ASP A 254 -5.90 5.63 -16.99
C ASP A 254 -4.92 5.93 -15.86
N VAL A 255 -4.03 6.91 -16.09
CA VAL A 255 -3.08 7.38 -15.07
C VAL A 255 -3.51 8.73 -14.53
N SER A 256 -3.94 8.71 -13.27
CA SER A 256 -4.23 9.90 -12.48
C SER A 256 -3.07 10.17 -11.52
N PRO A 257 -2.10 11.05 -11.87
CA PRO A 257 -1.12 11.50 -10.91
C PRO A 257 -1.84 12.37 -9.88
N LEU A 258 -2.10 11.82 -8.69
CA LEU A 258 -2.42 12.66 -7.54
C LEU A 258 -1.09 13.18 -7.00
N ILE A 259 -0.76 14.43 -7.34
CA ILE A 259 0.36 15.14 -6.73
C ILE A 259 -0.25 15.99 -5.62
N SER A 260 -0.15 15.52 -4.38
CA SER A 260 -0.34 16.40 -3.23
C SER A 260 1.04 16.93 -2.86
N ASP A 261 1.36 18.14 -3.31
CA ASP A 261 2.52 18.85 -2.79
C ASP A 261 2.19 19.32 -1.37
N ALA A 262 3.09 19.09 -0.44
CA ALA A 262 2.96 19.66 0.90
C ALA A 262 3.20 21.18 0.87
N ASP A 263 3.86 21.70 -0.18
CA ASP A 263 4.07 23.12 -0.41
C ASP A 263 3.44 23.58 -1.75
N PRO A 264 2.19 24.06 -1.75
CA PRO A 264 1.49 24.48 -2.96
C PRO A 264 2.12 25.69 -3.67
N SER A 265 3.16 26.32 -3.10
CA SER A 265 3.81 27.49 -3.68
C SER A 265 4.85 27.18 -4.77
N SER A 266 5.26 25.91 -4.93
CA SER A 266 6.38 25.53 -5.81
C SER A 266 6.03 24.62 -7.01
N ALA A 267 4.80 24.11 -7.08
CA ALA A 267 4.40 23.10 -8.06
C ALA A 267 4.06 23.68 -9.45
N THR A 268 5.06 24.03 -10.25
CA THR A 268 4.89 24.20 -11.71
C THR A 268 5.34 22.94 -12.43
N GLY A 269 4.47 21.91 -12.52
CA GLY A 269 4.81 20.73 -13.31
C GLY A 269 3.82 19.58 -13.19
N ALA A 270 2.74 19.61 -13.98
CA ALA A 270 2.03 18.38 -14.32
C ALA A 270 2.99 17.51 -15.14
N GLY A 271 3.27 16.28 -14.70
CA GLY A 271 4.14 15.36 -15.43
C GLY A 271 3.67 15.12 -16.86
N THR A 272 4.61 14.94 -17.79
CA THR A 272 4.28 14.54 -19.16
C THR A 272 4.09 13.03 -19.20
N GLN A 273 2.92 12.60 -19.62
CA GLN A 273 2.63 11.19 -19.78
C GLN A 273 2.93 10.77 -21.22
N VAL A 274 3.73 9.70 -21.39
CA VAL A 274 4.05 9.15 -22.71
C VAL A 274 3.64 7.69 -22.70
N TRP A 275 2.58 7.36 -23.43
CA TRP A 275 2.07 6.00 -23.52
C TRP A 275 2.29 5.45 -24.92
N GLY A 276 2.99 4.31 -24.99
CA GLY A 276 2.96 3.46 -26.18
C GLY A 276 1.68 2.64 -26.15
N LYS A 277 0.92 2.62 -27.24
CA LYS A 277 -0.16 1.65 -27.39
C LYS A 277 0.50 0.28 -27.58
N TYR A 278 0.40 -0.60 -26.59
CA TYR A 278 0.81 -1.98 -26.78
C TYR A 278 -0.35 -2.71 -27.48
N ASP A 279 -0.28 -2.73 -28.81
CA ASP A 279 -1.37 -3.18 -29.68
C ASP A 279 -1.67 -4.67 -29.57
N ASN A 280 -0.73 -5.48 -29.07
CA ASN A 280 -0.98 -6.90 -28.85
C ASN A 280 -0.05 -7.48 -27.78
N MET A 281 -0.61 -7.88 -26.63
CA MET A 281 0.04 -8.88 -25.76
C MET A 281 -0.04 -10.29 -26.37
N GLY A 282 -0.70 -10.43 -27.53
CA GLY A 282 -0.93 -11.70 -28.20
C GLY A 282 0.31 -12.42 -28.73
N GLU A 283 1.48 -11.80 -28.73
CA GLU A 283 2.70 -12.49 -29.16
C GLU A 283 3.21 -13.53 -28.15
N ASP A 284 2.68 -13.55 -26.92
CA ASP A 284 3.23 -14.37 -25.83
C ASP A 284 2.17 -15.21 -25.08
N TRP A 285 1.10 -15.63 -25.75
CA TRP A 285 0.16 -16.62 -25.20
C TRP A 285 0.80 -17.98 -24.90
N VAL A 286 2.04 -18.19 -25.33
CA VAL A 286 2.83 -19.40 -25.06
C VAL A 286 3.51 -19.34 -23.69
N ALA A 287 3.71 -18.14 -23.13
CA ALA A 287 4.25 -17.99 -21.78
C ALA A 287 3.22 -18.45 -20.74
N SER A 288 3.69 -19.21 -19.75
CA SER A 288 2.86 -19.60 -18.59
C SER A 288 2.65 -18.46 -17.60
N THR A 289 3.42 -17.38 -17.70
CA THR A 289 3.38 -16.24 -16.79
C THR A 289 3.48 -14.91 -17.53
N LEU A 290 2.72 -13.93 -17.03
CA LEU A 290 2.86 -12.52 -17.35
C LEU A 290 3.86 -11.87 -16.40
N ASP A 291 5.07 -11.59 -16.89
CA ASP A 291 6.13 -10.96 -16.11
C ASP A 291 6.09 -9.43 -16.23
N LEU A 292 5.58 -8.80 -15.17
CA LEU A 292 5.55 -7.36 -15.05
C LEU A 292 6.71 -6.88 -14.23
N SER A 293 7.34 -5.80 -14.68
CA SER A 293 8.30 -5.06 -13.87
C SER A 293 7.99 -3.58 -13.85
N LEU A 294 8.17 -2.98 -12.68
CA LEU A 294 8.22 -1.54 -12.52
C LEU A 294 9.69 -1.15 -12.39
N THR A 295 10.10 -0.16 -13.15
CA THR A 295 11.47 0.35 -13.13
C THR A 295 11.44 1.87 -13.01
N ALA A 296 12.48 2.45 -12.44
CA ALA A 296 12.59 3.90 -12.38
C ALA A 296 14.00 4.41 -12.63
N GLN A 297 14.07 5.69 -12.99
CA GLN A 297 15.29 6.35 -13.44
C GLN A 297 15.23 7.85 -13.15
N HIS A 298 16.34 8.44 -12.74
CA HIS A 298 16.50 9.89 -12.71
C HIS A 298 17.23 10.38 -13.97
N SER A 299 16.86 11.55 -14.49
CA SER A 299 17.59 12.15 -15.63
C SER A 299 18.98 12.67 -15.29
N VAL A 300 19.25 12.92 -14.00
CA VAL A 300 20.53 13.42 -13.51
C VAL A 300 21.00 12.62 -12.31
N ALA A 301 22.28 12.29 -12.28
CA ALA A 301 22.93 11.71 -11.10
C ALA A 301 23.27 12.87 -10.17
N ASN A 302 22.50 13.05 -9.11
CA ASN A 302 22.79 14.04 -8.08
C ASN A 302 22.62 13.38 -6.71
N ALA A 303 23.47 13.70 -5.74
CA ALA A 303 23.59 13.02 -4.46
C ALA A 303 22.34 13.09 -3.55
N ASN A 304 21.38 13.94 -3.88
CA ASN A 304 20.23 14.21 -3.02
C ASN A 304 18.89 13.95 -3.70
N ILE A 305 18.83 13.00 -4.64
CA ILE A 305 17.57 12.58 -5.26
C ILE A 305 17.18 11.21 -4.74
N GLN A 306 16.02 11.15 -4.08
CA GLN A 306 15.52 9.92 -3.50
C GLN A 306 14.07 9.68 -3.93
N PHE A 307 13.78 8.45 -4.31
CA PHE A 307 12.42 7.97 -4.45
C PHE A 307 12.18 6.84 -3.46
N GLU A 308 11.24 7.06 -2.56
CA GLU A 308 10.81 6.09 -1.56
C GLU A 308 9.60 5.35 -2.11
N PHE A 309 9.74 4.04 -2.31
CA PHE A 309 8.67 3.16 -2.74
C PHE A 309 7.94 2.57 -1.54
N LYS A 310 6.62 2.76 -1.46
CA LYS A 310 5.83 2.30 -0.31
C LYS A 310 4.98 1.10 -0.62
N HIS A 311 4.33 1.03 -1.77
CA HIS A 311 3.38 -0.04 -2.05
C HIS A 311 3.13 -0.26 -3.54
N VAL A 312 3.01 -1.54 -3.92
CA VAL A 312 2.42 -2.00 -5.18
C VAL A 312 1.32 -2.99 -4.91
N SER A 313 0.09 -2.67 -5.30
CA SER A 313 -0.95 -3.68 -5.47
C SER A 313 -1.07 -4.05 -6.94
N VAL A 314 -1.31 -5.33 -7.19
CA VAL A 314 -1.80 -5.82 -8.47
C VAL A 314 -3.10 -6.54 -8.18
N GLU A 315 -4.21 -5.93 -8.55
CA GLU A 315 -5.57 -6.44 -8.33
C GLU A 315 -6.13 -6.96 -9.65
N LEU A 316 -6.69 -8.16 -9.63
CA LEU A 316 -7.52 -8.69 -10.71
C LEU A 316 -8.97 -8.36 -10.37
N VAL A 317 -9.58 -7.46 -11.13
CA VAL A 317 -10.96 -6.98 -10.97
C VAL A 317 -11.85 -7.53 -12.07
#